data_AF-A0A0C4EFS5-F1
#
_entry.id   AF-A0A0C4EFS5-F1
#
_cell.length_a   1.000
_cell.length_b   1.000
_cell.length_c   1.000
_cell.angle_alpha   90.00
_cell.angle_beta   90.00
_cell.angle_gamma   90.00
#
_symmetry.space_group_name_H-M   'P 1'
#
loop_
_entity.id
_entity.type
_entity.pdbx_description
1 polymer ?
#
loop_
_entity_poly.entity_id
_entity_poly.type
_entity_poly.pdbx_seq_one_letter_code
_entity_poly.pdbx_strand_id
1 'polypeptide(L)'
;MTTFTKVSDEETPIIHVDADRKLSKIDPMIYGGFTEHMGRCIYGGIYDPSSPLADGHGFRTDVIEALREINVPVIRYPGGNFVATYHWQDGVGPRDRRPRRPELAWLGVETNEFGTDEFMAWLDVLSRGREKRVEPYLCLNMGTGTLDEALAWVEYCNGTGDTHYANMRRRNGHPEPYKVKYWALGNEAWGPWQIEQMTQKDYAKKAIQWSKALRLLDPSITLILCGKTGLSSWDQYSQWVGMANIAQSVNVISPLTTSARGLLRQTTWWPLLLFSRHMKGWTVGCHVRCGSYTGETRPAWLRGALENGAPWLDVSASVDDEGWASLAVVNIHETTSFETEVKGVGGEVAVYTVTGESADVVNTEGNEVVGIKESSWDGKGRFSFPRLSLTMLRWKSW
;
A
#
# COMPACT_ATOMS: atom_id res chain seq x y z
N MET A 1 9.59 -8.34 -16.96
CA MET A 1 8.13 -8.49 -16.98
C MET A 1 7.79 -9.93 -17.27
N THR A 2 6.78 -10.46 -16.60
CA THR A 2 6.15 -11.74 -16.94
C THR A 2 5.63 -11.68 -18.39
N THR A 3 5.80 -12.75 -19.14
CA THR A 3 5.24 -12.87 -20.50
C THR A 3 4.18 -13.97 -20.55
N PHE A 4 3.23 -13.83 -21.46
CA PHE A 4 2.12 -14.77 -21.64
C PHE A 4 2.02 -15.22 -23.10
N THR A 5 1.84 -16.52 -23.32
CA THR A 5 1.46 -17.09 -24.62
C THR A 5 0.15 -17.85 -24.46
N LYS A 6 -0.87 -17.44 -25.21
CA LYS A 6 -2.13 -18.17 -25.27
C LYS A 6 -1.94 -19.53 -25.95
N VAL A 7 -2.48 -20.57 -25.34
CA VAL A 7 -2.61 -21.91 -25.91
C VAL A 7 -4.08 -22.36 -25.88
N SER A 8 -4.40 -23.53 -26.45
CA SER A 8 -5.74 -24.10 -26.31
C SER A 8 -6.08 -24.37 -24.84
N ASP A 9 -7.36 -24.24 -24.45
CA ASP A 9 -7.81 -24.60 -23.09
C ASP A 9 -7.66 -26.11 -22.80
N GLU A 10 -7.47 -26.95 -23.84
CA GLU A 10 -7.20 -28.38 -23.72
C GLU A 10 -5.72 -28.70 -23.44
N GLU A 11 -4.81 -27.75 -23.71
CA GLU A 11 -3.38 -27.95 -23.45
C GLU A 11 -3.07 -27.82 -21.96
N THR A 12 -2.15 -28.65 -21.46
CA THR A 12 -1.67 -28.52 -20.08
C THR A 12 -0.93 -27.17 -19.93
N PRO A 13 -1.30 -26.32 -18.97
CA PRO A 13 -0.58 -25.09 -18.70
C PRO A 13 0.87 -25.33 -18.30
N ILE A 14 1.75 -24.39 -18.65
CA ILE A 14 3.17 -24.43 -18.30
C ILE A 14 3.60 -23.08 -17.75
N ILE A 15 4.28 -23.07 -16.60
CA ILE A 15 4.93 -21.90 -16.03
C ILE A 15 6.45 -22.13 -16.05
N HIS A 16 7.19 -21.18 -16.60
CA HIS A 16 8.65 -21.15 -16.55
C HIS A 16 9.10 -20.03 -15.61
N VAL A 17 10.00 -20.37 -14.67
CA VAL A 17 10.69 -19.41 -13.82
C VAL A 17 12.19 -19.53 -14.05
N ASP A 18 12.85 -18.41 -14.30
CA ASP A 18 14.31 -18.31 -14.43
C ASP A 18 14.82 -17.38 -13.33
N ALA A 19 15.14 -17.95 -12.17
CA ALA A 19 15.55 -17.21 -10.97
C ALA A 19 16.89 -16.48 -11.14
N ASP A 20 17.75 -16.95 -12.05
CA ASP A 20 19.05 -16.33 -12.34
C ASP A 20 18.88 -15.06 -13.19
N ARG A 21 17.84 -15.01 -14.03
CA ARG A 21 17.51 -13.85 -14.85
C ARG A 21 16.80 -12.75 -14.06
N LYS A 22 17.56 -12.08 -13.20
CA LYS A 22 17.12 -10.88 -12.47
C LYS A 22 16.81 -9.73 -13.44
N LEU A 23 15.65 -9.09 -13.27
CA LEU A 23 15.15 -8.04 -14.16
C LEU A 23 15.16 -6.67 -13.50
N SER A 24 14.51 -6.50 -12.35
CA SER A 24 14.40 -5.21 -11.69
C SER A 24 14.38 -5.38 -10.18
N LYS A 25 15.12 -4.54 -9.46
CA LYS A 25 15.12 -4.53 -8.00
C LYS A 25 13.75 -4.03 -7.54
N ILE A 26 13.15 -4.76 -6.61
CA ILE A 26 11.91 -4.39 -5.95
C ILE A 26 12.27 -3.40 -4.85
N ASP A 27 11.75 -2.16 -4.94
CA ASP A 27 11.83 -1.20 -3.85
C ASP A 27 10.82 -1.62 -2.75
N PRO A 28 11.25 -1.85 -1.49
CA PRO A 28 10.33 -2.22 -0.42
C PRO A 28 9.16 -1.25 -0.27
N MET A 29 9.34 0.04 -0.61
CA MET A 29 8.31 1.08 -0.53
C MET A 29 7.03 0.78 -1.34
N ILE A 30 7.03 -0.24 -2.21
CA ILE A 30 5.81 -0.73 -2.87
C ILE A 30 4.81 -1.41 -1.92
N TYR A 31 5.22 -1.74 -0.69
CA TYR A 31 4.36 -2.33 0.34
C TYR A 31 3.91 -1.29 1.37
N GLY A 32 3.78 -0.02 0.96
CA GLY A 32 3.34 1.08 1.82
C GLY A 32 1.86 1.02 2.18
N GLY A 33 1.48 1.78 3.21
CA GLY A 33 0.10 2.00 3.62
C GLY A 33 -0.35 3.44 3.38
N PHE A 34 -1.65 3.67 3.50
CA PHE A 34 -2.28 4.97 3.43
C PHE A 34 -3.28 5.13 4.58
N THR A 35 -3.25 6.26 5.27
CA THR A 35 -4.21 6.66 6.28
C THR A 35 -4.78 8.04 5.96
N GLU A 36 -6.10 8.14 6.01
CA GLU A 36 -6.84 9.38 5.79
C GLU A 36 -7.74 9.66 6.98
N HIS A 37 -7.96 10.93 7.27
CA HIS A 37 -9.10 11.37 8.09
C HIS A 37 -10.43 11.13 7.35
N MET A 38 -10.77 9.86 7.17
CA MET A 38 -11.96 9.35 6.50
C MET A 38 -12.57 8.26 7.36
N GLY A 39 -13.87 8.40 7.66
CA GLY A 39 -14.63 7.42 8.45
C GLY A 39 -13.90 7.01 9.73
N ARG A 40 -13.61 5.71 9.87
CA ARG A 40 -12.94 5.13 11.03
C ARG A 40 -11.47 4.75 10.80
N CYS A 41 -10.80 5.34 9.79
CA CYS A 41 -9.38 5.00 9.55
C CYS A 41 -8.47 5.52 10.67
N ILE A 42 -8.63 6.80 11.04
CA ILE A 42 -7.93 7.40 12.20
C ILE A 42 -8.66 7.04 13.48
N TYR A 43 -9.81 7.70 13.72
CA TYR A 43 -10.61 7.55 14.93
C TYR A 43 -11.34 6.20 14.96
N GLY A 44 -11.06 5.39 15.99
CA GLY A 44 -11.56 4.02 16.09
C GLY A 44 -10.82 3.03 15.20
N GLY A 45 -9.79 3.47 14.45
CA GLY A 45 -8.91 2.66 13.61
C GLY A 45 -7.52 2.59 14.22
N ILE A 46 -6.59 3.43 13.76
CA ILE A 46 -5.24 3.48 14.36
C ILE A 46 -5.21 4.15 15.75
N TYR A 47 -6.16 5.04 16.03
CA TYR A 47 -6.26 5.81 17.28
C TYR A 47 -7.64 5.65 17.93
N ASP A 48 -7.67 5.06 19.12
CA ASP A 48 -8.87 4.86 19.92
C ASP A 48 -8.51 4.79 21.42
N PRO A 49 -8.38 5.93 22.11
CA PRO A 49 -8.04 5.99 23.54
C PRO A 49 -9.02 5.24 24.46
N SER A 50 -10.23 4.96 23.99
CA SER A 50 -11.25 4.25 24.76
C SER A 50 -11.13 2.73 24.65
N SER A 51 -10.35 2.24 23.68
CA SER A 51 -10.19 0.82 23.42
C SER A 51 -9.35 0.14 24.51
N PRO A 52 -9.74 -1.07 24.97
CA PRO A 52 -8.87 -1.87 25.85
C PRO A 52 -7.61 -2.37 25.13
N LEU A 53 -7.53 -2.22 23.80
CA LEU A 53 -6.40 -2.60 22.96
C LEU A 53 -5.54 -1.40 22.57
N ALA A 54 -5.75 -0.24 23.21
CA ALA A 54 -4.91 0.93 23.00
C ALA A 54 -3.77 1.00 24.02
N ASP A 55 -2.62 1.51 23.58
CA ASP A 55 -1.52 1.85 24.48
C ASP A 55 -1.80 3.16 25.25
N GLY A 56 -0.85 3.58 26.09
CA GLY A 56 -0.96 4.82 26.86
C GLY A 56 -1.04 6.11 26.03
N HIS A 57 -0.76 6.05 24.72
CA HIS A 57 -0.93 7.17 23.79
C HIS A 57 -2.30 7.14 23.10
N GLY A 58 -3.08 6.07 23.26
CA GLY A 58 -4.35 5.84 22.57
C GLY A 58 -4.20 5.11 21.24
N PHE A 59 -3.02 4.58 20.91
CA PHE A 59 -2.79 3.87 19.66
C PHE A 59 -3.18 2.40 19.80
N ARG A 60 -3.95 1.87 18.84
CA ARG A 60 -4.36 0.46 18.82
C ARG A 60 -3.16 -0.46 18.58
N THR A 61 -2.78 -1.24 19.59
CA THR A 61 -1.58 -2.09 19.54
C THR A 61 -1.74 -3.27 18.60
N ASP A 62 -2.94 -3.86 18.52
CA ASP A 62 -3.25 -4.94 17.59
C ASP A 62 -3.14 -4.51 16.12
N VAL A 63 -3.54 -3.29 15.79
CA VAL A 63 -3.31 -2.68 14.47
C VAL A 63 -1.82 -2.49 14.20
N ILE A 64 -1.06 -1.99 15.18
CA ILE A 64 0.40 -1.81 15.07
C ILE A 64 1.08 -3.15 14.80
N GLU A 65 0.74 -4.22 15.53
CA GLU A 65 1.35 -5.53 15.32
C GLU A 65 1.03 -6.09 13.93
N ALA A 66 -0.22 -5.97 13.46
CA ALA A 66 -0.55 -6.37 12.10
C ALA A 66 0.29 -5.62 11.06
N LEU A 67 0.40 -4.29 11.16
CA LEU A 67 1.23 -3.51 10.23
C LEU A 67 2.74 -3.86 10.30
N ARG A 68 3.24 -4.31 11.45
CA ARG A 68 4.59 -4.88 11.57
C ARG A 68 4.75 -6.22 10.86
N GLU A 69 3.72 -7.06 10.84
CA GLU A 69 3.76 -8.36 10.16
C GLU A 69 4.00 -8.28 8.66
N ILE A 70 3.57 -7.17 8.04
CA ILE A 70 3.82 -6.85 6.62
C ILE A 70 5.05 -5.96 6.41
N ASN A 71 5.78 -5.64 7.50
CA ASN A 71 6.94 -4.76 7.49
C ASN A 71 6.68 -3.45 6.73
N VAL A 72 5.53 -2.80 6.98
CA VAL A 72 5.11 -1.61 6.22
C VAL A 72 6.19 -0.53 6.26
N PRO A 73 6.73 -0.06 5.12
CA PRO A 73 7.91 0.80 5.09
C PRO A 73 7.59 2.29 5.02
N VAL A 74 6.39 2.66 4.58
CA VAL A 74 5.94 4.05 4.44
C VAL A 74 4.44 4.14 4.65
N ILE A 75 3.96 5.20 5.30
CA ILE A 75 2.53 5.49 5.44
C ILE A 75 2.24 6.89 4.91
N ARG A 76 1.30 6.96 3.95
CA ARG A 76 0.74 8.23 3.45
C ARG A 76 -0.26 8.81 4.45
N TYR A 77 -0.21 10.12 4.72
CA TYR A 77 -1.07 10.87 5.65
C TYR A 77 -1.12 12.37 5.23
N PRO A 78 -2.10 13.22 5.61
CA PRO A 78 -3.35 12.98 6.35
C PRO A 78 -4.51 12.57 5.47
N GLY A 79 -4.27 12.38 4.17
CA GLY A 79 -5.37 11.99 3.32
C GLY A 79 -5.11 11.92 1.85
N GLY A 80 -6.25 11.68 1.23
CA GLY A 80 -6.58 11.90 -0.15
C GLY A 80 -7.41 13.18 -0.20
N ASN A 81 -8.73 13.08 -0.35
CA ASN A 81 -9.59 14.25 -0.53
C ASN A 81 -9.62 15.18 0.69
N PHE A 82 -9.54 14.63 1.92
CA PHE A 82 -9.51 15.39 3.17
C PHE A 82 -8.48 16.53 3.17
N VAL A 83 -7.30 16.28 2.58
CA VAL A 83 -6.18 17.21 2.66
C VAL A 83 -6.43 18.53 1.92
N ALA A 84 -7.37 18.55 0.96
CA ALA A 84 -7.65 19.73 0.14
C ALA A 84 -8.26 20.88 0.95
N THR A 85 -8.75 20.60 2.16
CA THR A 85 -9.33 21.59 3.09
C THR A 85 -8.73 21.53 4.49
N TYR A 86 -7.66 20.76 4.67
CA TYR A 86 -7.00 20.57 5.96
C TYR A 86 -5.93 21.63 6.19
N HIS A 87 -5.99 22.32 7.33
CA HIS A 87 -4.96 23.24 7.77
C HIS A 87 -4.12 22.61 8.89
N TRP A 88 -2.88 22.24 8.60
CA TRP A 88 -2.08 21.37 9.46
C TRP A 88 -1.84 21.93 10.86
N GLN A 89 -1.84 23.26 11.01
CA GLN A 89 -1.69 23.95 12.29
C GLN A 89 -2.85 23.65 13.24
N ASP A 90 -4.03 23.31 12.72
CA ASP A 90 -5.18 22.92 13.54
C ASP A 90 -4.93 21.59 14.27
N GLY A 91 -4.01 20.75 13.77
CA GLY A 91 -3.69 19.42 14.30
C GLY A 91 -2.43 19.33 15.16
N VAL A 92 -1.84 20.45 15.60
CA VAL A 92 -0.61 20.44 16.42
C VAL A 92 -0.78 21.26 17.70
N GLY A 93 0.10 21.02 18.68
CA GLY A 93 0.04 21.70 19.98
C GLY A 93 -1.05 21.13 20.92
N PRO A 94 -1.40 21.85 22.01
CA PRO A 94 -2.31 21.35 23.03
C PRO A 94 -3.70 20.98 22.47
N ARG A 95 -4.12 19.72 22.67
CA ARG A 95 -5.37 19.16 22.09
C ARG A 95 -6.63 19.94 22.49
N ASP A 96 -6.67 20.46 23.71
CA ASP A 96 -7.77 21.27 24.25
C ASP A 96 -7.95 22.62 23.54
N ARG A 97 -6.95 23.05 22.75
CA ARG A 97 -6.98 24.30 21.97
C ARG A 97 -7.14 24.06 20.47
N ARG A 98 -7.20 22.80 20.02
CA ARG A 98 -7.33 22.48 18.61
C ARG A 98 -8.78 22.70 18.15
N PRO A 99 -9.00 23.41 17.03
CA PRO A 99 -10.34 23.72 16.57
C PRO A 99 -11.00 22.48 15.97
N ARG A 100 -12.30 22.35 16.17
CA ARG A 100 -13.13 21.43 15.39
C ARG A 100 -13.43 22.06 14.03
N ARG A 101 -13.30 21.30 12.94
CA ARG A 101 -13.52 21.79 11.57
C ARG A 101 -14.60 20.99 10.86
N PRO A 102 -15.43 21.62 10.01
CA PRO A 102 -16.27 20.86 9.09
C PRO A 102 -15.36 20.09 8.12
N GLU A 103 -15.64 18.80 7.95
CA GLU A 103 -14.95 17.97 6.97
C GLU A 103 -15.79 17.96 5.69
N LEU A 104 -15.20 18.38 4.56
CA LEU A 104 -15.94 18.65 3.33
C LEU A 104 -15.93 17.50 2.32
N ALA A 105 -14.94 16.60 2.35
CA ALA A 105 -14.83 15.53 1.37
C ALA A 105 -15.72 14.32 1.70
N TRP A 106 -15.84 14.00 2.98
CA TRP A 106 -16.48 12.82 3.57
C TRP A 106 -17.65 13.17 4.50
N LEU A 107 -17.89 14.46 4.71
CA LEU A 107 -18.95 15.02 5.56
C LEU A 107 -18.74 14.71 7.05
N GLY A 108 -18.97 15.71 7.89
CA GLY A 108 -18.92 15.55 9.34
C GLY A 108 -18.05 16.61 9.99
N VAL A 109 -17.43 16.25 11.11
CA VAL A 109 -16.62 17.16 11.92
C VAL A 109 -15.30 16.48 12.25
N GLU A 110 -14.20 17.09 11.81
CA GLU A 110 -12.85 16.74 12.22
C GLU A 110 -12.55 17.37 13.59
N THR A 111 -12.13 16.57 14.56
CA THR A 111 -11.83 17.02 15.92
C THR A 111 -10.43 17.57 16.07
N ASN A 112 -9.52 17.18 15.18
CA ASN A 112 -8.08 17.43 15.20
C ASN A 112 -7.36 16.87 16.44
N GLU A 113 -7.97 15.90 17.14
CA GLU A 113 -7.32 15.22 18.27
C GLU A 113 -6.08 14.43 17.84
N PHE A 114 -6.07 13.95 16.60
CA PHE A 114 -4.93 13.31 15.97
C PHE A 114 -4.42 14.19 14.83
N GLY A 115 -3.18 14.63 14.90
CA GLY A 115 -2.56 15.42 13.82
C GLY A 115 -1.12 15.01 13.56
N THR A 116 -0.30 15.95 13.11
CA THR A 116 1.10 15.68 12.71
C THR A 116 1.89 15.03 13.85
N ASP A 117 1.81 15.61 15.05
CA ASP A 117 2.61 15.16 16.20
C ASP A 117 2.22 13.73 16.64
N GLU A 118 0.92 13.43 16.67
CA GLU A 118 0.41 12.09 16.96
C GLU A 118 0.76 11.08 15.86
N PHE A 119 0.69 11.47 14.58
CA PHE A 119 1.06 10.61 13.47
C PHE A 119 2.54 10.22 13.53
N MET A 120 3.43 11.17 13.82
CA MET A 120 4.86 10.89 13.97
C MET A 120 5.13 9.98 15.17
N ALA A 121 4.48 10.23 16.32
CA ALA A 121 4.60 9.37 17.49
C ALA A 121 4.08 7.94 17.20
N TRP A 122 2.99 7.81 16.44
CA TRP A 122 2.46 6.52 16.03
C TRP A 122 3.44 5.76 15.12
N LEU A 123 4.06 6.45 14.15
CA LEU A 123 5.12 5.87 13.32
C LEU A 123 6.36 5.47 14.13
N ASP A 124 6.74 6.24 15.15
CA ASP A 124 7.84 5.90 16.05
C ASP A 124 7.53 4.60 16.81
N VAL A 125 6.32 4.46 17.36
CA VAL A 125 5.87 3.22 18.01
C VAL A 125 5.89 2.06 17.01
N LEU A 126 5.33 2.24 15.82
CA LEU A 126 5.32 1.23 14.76
C LEU A 126 6.73 0.81 14.32
N SER A 127 7.70 1.71 14.43
CA SER A 127 9.10 1.52 14.07
C SER A 127 9.94 0.80 15.15
N ARG A 128 9.47 0.70 16.40
CA ARG A 128 10.23 0.08 17.49
C ARG A 128 10.60 -1.38 17.16
N GLY A 129 11.85 -1.72 17.38
CA GLY A 129 12.39 -3.07 17.11
C GLY A 129 12.68 -3.37 15.64
N ARG A 130 12.52 -2.40 14.73
CA ARG A 130 12.79 -2.57 13.29
C ARG A 130 14.16 -2.00 12.93
N GLU A 131 14.80 -2.59 11.93
CA GLU A 131 16.07 -2.11 11.38
C GLU A 131 15.92 -0.73 10.74
N LYS A 132 14.80 -0.49 10.07
CA LYS A 132 14.46 0.78 9.41
C LYS A 132 13.15 1.29 9.98
N ARG A 133 13.08 2.61 10.20
CA ARG A 133 11.83 3.28 10.57
C ARG A 133 10.80 3.16 9.45
N VAL A 134 9.53 3.31 9.82
CA VAL A 134 8.45 3.58 8.88
C VAL A 134 8.52 5.03 8.46
N GLU A 135 8.64 5.27 7.16
CA GLU A 135 8.75 6.60 6.62
C GLU A 135 7.39 7.32 6.63
N PRO A 136 7.33 8.58 7.10
CA PRO A 136 6.17 9.42 6.86
C PRO A 136 6.15 9.87 5.40
N TYR A 137 4.98 9.78 4.77
CA TYR A 137 4.68 10.38 3.48
C TYR A 137 3.53 11.39 3.64
N LEU A 138 3.86 12.67 3.74
CA LEU A 138 2.89 13.72 4.02
C LEU A 138 2.30 14.33 2.74
N CYS A 139 1.00 14.55 2.70
CA CYS A 139 0.30 15.20 1.60
C CYS A 139 0.06 16.67 1.94
N LEU A 140 0.46 17.59 1.06
CA LEU A 140 0.26 19.03 1.27
C LEU A 140 -1.12 19.48 0.77
N ASN A 141 -1.74 20.41 1.49
CA ASN A 141 -2.99 21.04 1.06
C ASN A 141 -2.74 21.99 -0.12
N MET A 142 -2.89 21.49 -1.34
CA MET A 142 -2.90 22.31 -2.56
C MET A 142 -4.30 22.78 -2.97
N GLY A 143 -5.32 22.50 -2.16
CA GLY A 143 -6.66 23.02 -2.36
C GLY A 143 -6.78 24.42 -1.76
N THR A 144 -7.42 24.54 -0.60
CA THR A 144 -7.61 25.81 0.12
C THR A 144 -6.33 26.32 0.81
N GLY A 145 -5.30 25.47 0.90
CA GLY A 145 -4.02 25.82 1.50
C GLY A 145 -3.14 26.70 0.61
N THR A 146 -2.12 27.28 1.23
CA THR A 146 -1.17 28.18 0.55
C THR A 146 0.25 27.60 0.49
N LEU A 147 1.10 28.15 -0.39
CA LEU A 147 2.51 27.78 -0.42
C LEU A 147 3.23 28.14 0.89
N ASP A 148 2.84 29.24 1.52
CA ASP A 148 3.39 29.67 2.80
C ASP A 148 3.06 28.66 3.90
N GLU A 149 1.82 28.18 3.94
CA GLU A 149 1.40 27.12 4.84
C GLU A 149 2.14 25.81 4.60
N ALA A 150 2.41 25.44 3.35
CA ALA A 150 3.19 24.26 3.01
C ALA A 150 4.67 24.38 3.45
N LEU A 151 5.30 25.54 3.23
CA LEU A 151 6.66 25.84 3.69
C LEU A 151 6.73 25.78 5.22
N ALA A 152 5.73 26.35 5.89
CA ALA A 152 5.60 26.31 7.35
C ALA A 152 5.53 24.87 7.87
N TRP A 153 4.80 23.98 7.19
CA TRP A 153 4.72 22.57 7.61
C TRP A 153 6.04 21.83 7.42
N VAL A 154 6.73 22.06 6.30
CA VAL A 154 8.08 21.49 6.08
C VAL A 154 9.07 22.02 7.11
N GLU A 155 9.04 23.31 7.42
CA GLU A 155 9.89 23.90 8.48
C GLU A 155 9.54 23.32 9.85
N TYR A 156 8.26 23.20 10.19
CA TYR A 156 7.81 22.55 11.42
C TYR A 156 8.36 21.14 11.52
N CYS A 157 8.24 20.33 10.47
CA CYS A 157 8.68 18.94 10.48
C CYS A 157 10.21 18.76 10.45
N ASN A 158 10.92 19.56 9.65
CA ASN A 158 12.32 19.28 9.29
C ASN A 158 13.31 20.35 9.78
N GLY A 159 12.83 21.53 10.15
CA GLY A 159 13.66 22.68 10.50
C GLY A 159 14.54 22.44 11.73
N THR A 160 15.82 22.78 11.59
CA THR A 160 16.84 22.71 12.66
C THR A 160 17.25 24.09 13.17
N GLY A 161 16.97 25.16 12.41
CA GLY A 161 17.31 26.53 12.79
C GLY A 161 16.50 27.07 13.97
N ASP A 162 16.89 28.27 14.43
CA ASP A 162 16.14 29.10 15.36
C ASP A 162 15.09 29.91 14.60
N THR A 163 14.04 29.23 14.13
CA THR A 163 12.99 29.79 13.27
C THR A 163 11.61 29.49 13.83
N HIS A 164 10.59 30.24 13.38
CA HIS A 164 9.28 30.27 14.02
C HIS A 164 8.63 28.89 14.16
N TYR A 165 8.53 28.12 13.07
CA TYR A 165 7.83 26.83 13.05
C TYR A 165 8.70 25.70 13.60
N ALA A 166 10.02 25.74 13.40
CA ALA A 166 10.94 24.83 14.08
C ALA A 166 10.82 24.99 15.61
N ASN A 167 10.79 26.23 16.12
CA ASN A 167 10.59 26.51 17.54
C ASN A 167 9.17 26.19 18.01
N MET A 168 8.17 26.29 17.15
CA MET A 168 6.82 25.83 17.46
C MET A 168 6.81 24.33 17.73
N ARG A 169 7.46 23.52 16.88
CA ARG A 169 7.63 22.06 17.10
C ARG A 169 8.31 21.79 18.45
N ARG A 170 9.40 22.50 18.76
CA ARG A 170 10.10 22.38 20.06
C ARG A 170 9.19 22.71 21.25
N ARG A 171 8.42 23.82 21.17
CA ARG A 171 7.45 24.21 22.20
C ARG A 171 6.32 23.21 22.36
N ASN A 172 5.94 22.51 21.30
CA ASN A 172 4.96 21.43 21.32
C ASN A 172 5.50 20.12 21.92
N GLY A 173 6.77 20.09 22.36
CA GLY A 173 7.37 18.94 23.04
C GLY A 173 8.25 18.06 22.14
N HIS A 174 8.53 18.49 20.91
CA HIS A 174 9.27 17.72 19.92
C HIS A 174 10.58 18.45 19.53
N PRO A 175 11.66 18.31 20.33
CA PRO A 175 12.89 19.08 20.12
C PRO A 175 13.57 18.76 18.79
N GLU A 176 13.67 17.47 18.46
CA GLU A 176 14.30 16.98 17.24
C GLU A 176 13.37 17.10 16.02
N PRO A 177 13.90 17.35 14.81
CA PRO A 177 13.11 17.31 13.59
C PRO A 177 12.66 15.88 13.26
N TYR A 178 11.46 15.74 12.70
CA TYR A 178 10.91 14.47 12.22
C TYR A 178 11.59 13.94 10.96
N LYS A 179 12.27 14.82 10.20
CA LYS A 179 13.02 14.46 8.97
C LYS A 179 12.14 13.77 7.93
N VAL A 180 10.96 14.33 7.68
CA VAL A 180 10.01 13.84 6.68
C VAL A 180 10.62 13.99 5.29
N LYS A 181 10.80 12.85 4.62
CA LYS A 181 11.42 12.80 3.29
C LYS A 181 10.41 12.94 2.16
N TYR A 182 9.25 12.29 2.25
CA TYR A 182 8.31 12.19 1.14
C TYR A 182 7.13 13.15 1.31
N TRP A 183 6.90 14.00 0.30
CA TRP A 183 5.84 15.01 0.32
C TRP A 183 5.03 14.99 -0.97
N ALA A 184 3.71 14.82 -0.87
CA ALA A 184 2.79 14.87 -1.99
C ALA A 184 2.38 16.32 -2.26
N LEU A 185 2.40 16.71 -3.53
CA LEU A 185 1.89 18.00 -3.98
C LEU A 185 0.39 17.88 -4.29
N GLY A 186 -0.44 17.93 -3.24
CA GLY A 186 -1.88 17.80 -3.34
C GLY A 186 -2.36 16.36 -3.53
N ASN A 187 -3.68 16.21 -3.65
CA ASN A 187 -4.35 14.94 -3.95
C ASN A 187 -5.30 15.11 -5.13
N GLU A 188 -5.32 14.13 -6.04
CA GLU A 188 -6.27 13.96 -7.16
C GLU A 188 -6.85 15.26 -7.74
N ALA A 189 -5.99 16.27 -7.94
CA ALA A 189 -6.43 17.64 -8.26
C ALA A 189 -7.15 17.75 -9.61
N TRP A 190 -7.18 16.67 -10.40
CA TRP A 190 -7.87 16.58 -11.67
C TRP A 190 -9.36 16.18 -11.55
N GLY A 191 -9.79 15.61 -10.42
CA GLY A 191 -11.11 15.01 -10.25
C GLY A 191 -12.19 16.06 -9.93
N PRO A 192 -13.37 16.04 -10.59
CA PRO A 192 -14.42 17.06 -10.37
C PRO A 192 -15.04 17.04 -8.96
N TRP A 193 -14.83 15.98 -8.19
CA TRP A 193 -15.23 15.90 -6.77
C TRP A 193 -14.26 16.63 -5.85
N GLN A 194 -13.05 16.93 -6.32
CA GLN A 194 -11.99 17.46 -5.47
C GLN A 194 -12.16 18.96 -5.26
N ILE A 195 -12.03 19.41 -4.01
CA ILE A 195 -12.00 20.84 -3.70
C ILE A 195 -10.80 21.48 -4.40
N GLU A 196 -11.03 22.63 -5.04
CA GLU A 196 -10.01 23.34 -5.82
C GLU A 196 -9.45 22.47 -6.96
N GLN A 197 -10.36 21.82 -7.70
CA GLN A 197 -10.03 21.09 -8.93
C GLN A 197 -9.25 21.98 -9.91
N MET A 198 -8.16 21.44 -10.45
CA MET A 198 -7.28 22.08 -11.42
C MET A 198 -7.31 21.35 -12.76
N THR A 199 -7.10 22.11 -13.83
CA THR A 199 -6.68 21.52 -15.10
C THR A 199 -5.25 20.99 -14.98
N GLN A 200 -4.83 20.10 -15.88
CA GLN A 200 -3.44 19.63 -15.94
C GLN A 200 -2.44 20.79 -16.04
N LYS A 201 -2.75 21.84 -16.82
CA LYS A 201 -1.87 22.99 -17.02
C LYS A 201 -1.75 23.84 -15.76
N ASP A 202 -2.85 24.05 -15.04
CA ASP A 202 -2.85 24.87 -13.82
C ASP A 202 -2.15 24.14 -12.67
N TYR A 203 -2.39 22.83 -12.54
CA TYR A 203 -1.65 21.98 -11.61
C TYR A 203 -0.14 22.04 -11.88
N ALA A 204 0.29 21.87 -13.14
CA ALA A 204 1.71 21.91 -13.49
C ALA A 204 2.35 23.28 -13.16
N LYS A 205 1.65 24.40 -13.43
CA LYS A 205 2.11 25.75 -13.09
C LYS A 205 2.23 25.97 -11.59
N LYS A 206 1.28 25.47 -10.79
CA LYS A 206 1.33 25.56 -9.32
C LYS A 206 2.43 24.67 -8.75
N ALA A 207 2.45 23.40 -9.16
CA ALA A 207 3.39 22.39 -8.69
C ALA A 207 4.86 22.77 -8.93
N ILE A 208 5.21 23.38 -10.08
CA ILE A 208 6.59 23.80 -10.33
C ILE A 208 7.04 24.91 -9.39
N GLN A 209 6.18 25.86 -9.06
CA GLN A 209 6.52 26.95 -8.14
C GLN A 209 6.61 26.45 -6.69
N TRP A 210 5.67 25.60 -6.30
CA TRP A 210 5.71 24.92 -5.00
C TRP A 210 6.99 24.10 -4.85
N SER A 211 7.33 23.32 -5.87
CA SER A 211 8.54 22.47 -5.86
C SER A 211 9.82 23.27 -5.68
N LYS A 212 9.94 24.43 -6.34
CA LYS A 212 11.10 25.31 -6.20
C LYS A 212 11.24 25.81 -4.77
N ALA A 213 10.17 26.37 -4.20
CA ALA A 213 10.21 26.93 -2.85
C ALA A 213 10.50 25.86 -1.79
N LEU A 214 9.80 24.71 -1.86
CA LEU A 214 9.98 23.62 -0.91
C LEU A 214 11.40 23.06 -0.93
N ARG A 215 12.00 22.89 -2.12
CA ARG A 215 13.40 22.42 -2.24
C ARG A 215 14.45 23.46 -1.88
N LEU A 216 14.13 24.76 -1.96
CA LEU A 216 15.01 25.81 -1.43
C LEU A 216 15.03 25.79 0.10
N LEU A 217 13.90 25.49 0.73
CA LEU A 217 13.80 25.32 2.18
C LEU A 217 14.49 24.05 2.66
N ASP A 218 14.19 22.91 2.03
CA ASP A 218 14.81 21.62 2.35
C ASP A 218 15.16 20.85 1.06
N PRO A 219 16.44 20.85 0.64
CA PRO A 219 16.86 20.17 -0.59
C PRO A 219 16.85 18.63 -0.48
N SER A 220 16.67 18.07 0.73
CA SER A 220 16.70 16.62 0.95
C SER A 220 15.36 15.91 0.68
N ILE A 221 14.27 16.67 0.53
CA ILE A 221 12.93 16.11 0.34
C ILE A 221 12.74 15.55 -1.07
N THR A 222 11.87 14.55 -1.15
CA THR A 222 11.33 13.98 -2.38
C THR A 222 9.89 14.43 -2.55
N LEU A 223 9.61 15.12 -3.65
CA LEU A 223 8.27 15.61 -3.97
C LEU A 223 7.57 14.65 -4.94
N ILE A 224 6.35 14.24 -4.59
CA ILE A 224 5.53 13.31 -5.37
C ILE A 224 4.39 14.12 -5.99
N LEU A 225 4.32 14.12 -7.33
CA LEU A 225 3.30 14.83 -8.08
C LEU A 225 2.01 14.00 -8.17
N CYS A 226 0.88 14.68 -8.27
CA CYS A 226 -0.42 14.07 -8.47
C CYS A 226 -0.60 13.61 -9.94
N GLY A 227 -0.73 12.31 -10.14
CA GLY A 227 -1.14 11.71 -11.41
C GLY A 227 -2.65 11.51 -11.51
N LYS A 228 -3.12 11.13 -12.70
CA LYS A 228 -4.51 10.71 -12.95
C LYS A 228 -4.67 9.21 -13.07
N THR A 229 -3.73 8.56 -13.75
CA THR A 229 -3.74 7.12 -14.03
C THR A 229 -2.51 6.48 -13.44
N GLY A 230 -2.68 5.31 -12.82
CA GLY A 230 -1.61 4.49 -12.27
C GLY A 230 -1.61 3.07 -12.84
N LEU A 231 -0.68 2.25 -12.37
CA LEU A 231 -0.56 0.84 -12.73
C LEU A 231 -1.07 -0.04 -11.58
N SER A 232 -2.01 -0.95 -11.87
CA SER A 232 -2.55 -1.88 -10.87
C SER A 232 -1.72 -3.15 -10.66
N SER A 233 -0.80 -3.49 -11.57
CA SER A 233 0.11 -4.65 -11.45
C SER A 233 1.48 -4.22 -10.90
N TRP A 234 1.47 -3.57 -9.73
CA TRP A 234 2.62 -2.81 -9.23
C TRP A 234 3.91 -3.64 -9.07
N ASP A 235 3.79 -4.93 -8.76
CA ASP A 235 4.90 -5.86 -8.58
C ASP A 235 5.59 -6.19 -9.92
N GLN A 236 4.83 -6.43 -10.97
CA GLN A 236 5.35 -6.67 -12.33
C GLN A 236 6.02 -5.43 -12.92
N TYR A 237 5.58 -4.24 -12.50
CA TYR A 237 6.12 -2.94 -12.92
C TYR A 237 7.10 -2.33 -11.91
N SER A 238 7.70 -3.13 -11.02
CA SER A 238 8.71 -2.69 -10.04
C SER A 238 9.91 -1.94 -10.64
N GLN A 239 10.18 -2.09 -11.95
CA GLN A 239 11.14 -1.26 -12.67
C GLN A 239 10.83 0.25 -12.59
N TRP A 240 9.54 0.60 -12.58
CA TRP A 240 9.04 1.98 -12.65
C TRP A 240 8.32 2.40 -11.37
N VAL A 241 7.75 1.44 -10.64
CA VAL A 241 7.01 1.67 -9.40
C VAL A 241 7.98 1.58 -8.21
N GLY A 242 8.45 2.75 -7.76
CA GLY A 242 9.31 2.84 -6.57
C GLY A 242 8.56 2.98 -5.25
N MET A 243 7.24 3.23 -5.26
CA MET A 243 6.40 3.32 -4.07
C MET A 243 4.95 3.04 -4.45
N ALA A 244 4.24 2.32 -3.58
CA ALA A 244 2.81 2.08 -3.67
C ALA A 244 2.22 2.02 -2.26
N ASN A 245 0.98 2.47 -2.11
CA ASN A 245 0.33 2.59 -0.82
C ASN A 245 -1.05 1.94 -0.90
N ILE A 246 -1.29 0.89 -0.11
CA ILE A 246 -2.62 0.28 -0.05
C ILE A 246 -3.62 1.25 0.60
N ALA A 247 -4.69 1.55 -0.14
CA ALA A 247 -5.76 2.45 0.26
C ALA A 247 -6.95 1.64 0.80
N GLN A 248 -7.25 1.61 2.11
CA GLN A 248 -6.47 2.20 3.21
C GLN A 248 -5.97 1.14 4.21
N SER A 249 -5.14 1.58 5.15
CA SER A 249 -4.42 0.70 6.08
C SER A 249 -5.35 0.06 7.12
N VAL A 250 -6.44 0.75 7.51
CA VAL A 250 -7.41 0.25 8.51
C VAL A 250 -8.82 0.78 8.22
N ASN A 251 -9.84 -0.06 8.42
CA ASN A 251 -11.30 0.16 8.37
C ASN A 251 -11.89 0.61 7.03
N VAL A 252 -11.34 1.63 6.40
CA VAL A 252 -11.87 2.21 5.17
C VAL A 252 -11.26 1.47 3.99
N ILE A 253 -12.08 0.73 3.24
CA ILE A 253 -11.65 -0.10 2.09
C ILE A 253 -10.34 -0.85 2.35
N SER A 254 -10.25 -1.48 3.53
CA SER A 254 -8.98 -1.92 4.10
C SER A 254 -8.89 -3.44 4.24
N PRO A 255 -7.67 -4.02 4.17
CA PRO A 255 -7.44 -5.40 4.60
C PRO A 255 -7.66 -5.65 6.09
N LEU A 256 -7.75 -4.60 6.90
CA LEU A 256 -7.88 -4.68 8.35
C LEU A 256 -9.14 -3.93 8.80
N THR A 257 -9.91 -4.52 9.71
CA THR A 257 -11.07 -3.85 10.32
C THR A 257 -11.02 -4.00 11.83
N THR A 258 -11.31 -2.95 12.57
CA THR A 258 -11.31 -2.95 14.03
C THR A 258 -12.74 -3.00 14.58
N SER A 259 -12.93 -3.81 15.62
CA SER A 259 -14.09 -3.80 16.51
C SER A 259 -13.65 -3.48 17.95
N ALA A 260 -14.62 -3.47 18.86
CA ALA A 260 -14.36 -3.41 20.30
C ALA A 260 -13.68 -4.69 20.84
N ARG A 261 -13.80 -5.82 20.13
CA ARG A 261 -13.24 -7.11 20.55
C ARG A 261 -11.84 -7.38 19.97
N GLY A 262 -11.46 -6.72 18.89
CA GLY A 262 -10.17 -6.95 18.26
C GLY A 262 -10.05 -6.45 16.84
N LEU A 263 -9.03 -6.98 16.16
CA LEU A 263 -8.75 -6.78 14.76
C LEU A 263 -9.26 -7.98 13.95
N LEU A 264 -10.00 -7.69 12.88
CA LEU A 264 -10.40 -8.64 11.86
C LEU A 264 -9.51 -8.48 10.63
N ARG A 265 -8.94 -9.59 10.17
CA ARG A 265 -8.21 -9.69 8.91
C ARG A 265 -9.18 -10.03 7.79
N GLN A 266 -9.39 -9.07 6.88
CA GLN A 266 -10.20 -9.27 5.70
C GLN A 266 -9.52 -10.26 4.73
N THR A 267 -10.27 -10.80 3.79
CA THR A 267 -9.75 -11.77 2.81
C THR A 267 -8.53 -11.23 2.03
N THR A 268 -8.49 -9.92 1.78
CA THR A 268 -7.40 -9.21 1.10
C THR A 268 -6.11 -9.08 1.94
N TRP A 269 -6.16 -9.35 3.25
CA TRP A 269 -4.98 -9.34 4.12
C TRP A 269 -3.96 -10.40 3.72
N TRP A 270 -4.42 -11.60 3.37
CA TRP A 270 -3.55 -12.75 3.18
C TRP A 270 -2.65 -12.66 1.95
N PRO A 271 -3.16 -12.23 0.77
CA PRO A 271 -2.30 -11.88 -0.36
C PRO A 271 -1.28 -10.81 -0.02
N LEU A 272 -1.69 -9.72 0.66
CA LEU A 272 -0.79 -8.64 1.05
C LEU A 272 0.32 -9.14 1.98
N LEU A 273 -0.01 -10.01 2.93
CA LEU A 273 0.93 -10.62 3.85
C LEU A 273 1.97 -11.48 3.12
N LEU A 274 1.52 -12.34 2.20
CA LEU A 274 2.43 -13.17 1.41
C LEU A 274 3.35 -12.33 0.54
N PHE A 275 2.81 -11.36 -0.19
CA PHE A 275 3.60 -10.49 -1.07
C PHE A 275 4.62 -9.67 -0.28
N SER A 276 4.19 -8.99 0.79
CA SER A 276 5.07 -8.16 1.60
C SER A 276 6.17 -8.94 2.32
N ARG A 277 5.94 -10.22 2.64
CA ARG A 277 6.96 -11.09 3.26
C ARG A 277 7.92 -11.67 2.23
N HIS A 278 7.40 -12.13 1.10
CA HIS A 278 8.12 -13.07 0.25
C HIS A 278 8.47 -12.56 -1.15
N MET A 279 7.75 -11.58 -1.68
CA MET A 279 8.03 -11.02 -3.02
C MET A 279 9.04 -9.87 -2.92
N LYS A 280 10.31 -10.21 -2.67
CA LYS A 280 11.39 -9.24 -2.39
C LYS A 280 12.59 -9.44 -3.30
N GLY A 281 13.56 -8.53 -3.18
CA GLY A 281 14.82 -8.60 -3.92
C GLY A 281 14.64 -8.17 -5.36
N TRP A 282 14.61 -9.12 -6.28
CA TRP A 282 14.55 -8.85 -7.72
C TRP A 282 13.37 -9.57 -8.34
N THR A 283 12.62 -8.90 -9.21
CA THR A 283 11.78 -9.63 -10.17
C THR A 283 12.67 -10.45 -11.09
N VAL A 284 12.15 -11.60 -11.53
CA VAL A 284 12.90 -12.55 -12.36
C VAL A 284 12.18 -12.86 -13.66
N GLY A 285 12.87 -13.52 -14.60
CA GLY A 285 12.26 -14.02 -15.82
C GLY A 285 11.13 -15.01 -15.50
N CYS A 286 9.91 -14.70 -15.94
CA CYS A 286 8.76 -15.57 -15.75
C CYS A 286 7.92 -15.60 -17.02
N HIS A 287 7.45 -16.79 -17.40
CA HIS A 287 6.60 -16.99 -18.57
C HIS A 287 5.48 -17.97 -18.25
N VAL A 288 4.25 -17.65 -18.66
CA VAL A 288 3.10 -18.55 -18.56
C VAL A 288 2.53 -18.88 -19.94
N ARG A 289 2.23 -20.16 -20.13
CA ARG A 289 1.47 -20.69 -21.26
C ARG A 289 0.20 -21.30 -20.71
N CYS A 290 -0.94 -20.71 -21.02
CA CYS A 290 -2.24 -21.24 -20.62
C CYS A 290 -3.35 -20.78 -21.57
N GLY A 291 -4.55 -21.30 -21.36
CA GLY A 291 -5.76 -20.73 -21.92
C GLY A 291 -6.01 -19.30 -21.43
N SER A 292 -7.07 -18.68 -21.93
CA SER A 292 -7.39 -17.28 -21.63
C SER A 292 -8.88 -17.04 -21.46
N TYR A 293 -9.25 -16.19 -20.52
CA TYR A 293 -10.56 -15.56 -20.49
C TYR A 293 -10.73 -14.61 -21.67
N THR A 294 -11.70 -14.90 -22.53
CA THR A 294 -12.09 -14.05 -23.67
C THR A 294 -13.47 -13.45 -23.53
N GLY A 295 -14.07 -13.53 -22.34
CA GLY A 295 -15.41 -13.00 -22.04
C GLY A 295 -15.44 -11.48 -21.84
N GLU A 296 -16.49 -10.99 -21.19
CA GLU A 296 -16.69 -9.56 -20.95
C GLU A 296 -15.78 -9.04 -19.82
N THR A 297 -15.07 -7.93 -20.08
CA THR A 297 -14.26 -7.26 -19.07
C THR A 297 -14.96 -6.03 -18.52
N ARG A 298 -14.55 -5.56 -17.32
CA ARG A 298 -14.90 -4.23 -16.84
C ARG A 298 -13.62 -3.41 -16.62
N PRO A 299 -13.44 -2.29 -17.35
CA PRO A 299 -14.35 -1.72 -18.35
C PRO A 299 -14.42 -2.55 -19.66
N ALA A 300 -15.54 -2.48 -20.39
CA ALA A 300 -15.79 -3.32 -21.58
C ALA A 300 -14.77 -3.15 -22.72
N TRP A 301 -14.19 -1.95 -22.84
CA TRP A 301 -13.16 -1.68 -23.85
C TRP A 301 -11.87 -2.47 -23.62
N LEU A 302 -11.58 -2.90 -22.38
CA LEU A 302 -10.36 -3.64 -22.05
C LEU A 302 -10.27 -4.96 -22.84
N ARG A 303 -11.40 -5.63 -23.05
CA ARG A 303 -11.49 -6.84 -23.90
C ARG A 303 -10.92 -6.59 -25.30
N GLY A 304 -11.20 -5.43 -25.90
CA GLY A 304 -10.68 -5.07 -27.21
C GLY A 304 -9.18 -4.79 -27.23
N ALA A 305 -8.57 -4.50 -26.07
CA ALA A 305 -7.13 -4.29 -25.92
C ALA A 305 -6.36 -5.58 -25.59
N LEU A 306 -7.06 -6.66 -25.20
CA LEU A 306 -6.47 -7.96 -24.88
C LEU A 306 -6.57 -8.90 -26.07
N GLU A 307 -5.67 -8.75 -27.05
CA GLU A 307 -5.64 -9.58 -28.27
C GLU A 307 -5.68 -11.09 -27.96
N ASN A 308 -4.94 -11.50 -26.92
CA ASN A 308 -4.86 -12.89 -26.46
C ASN A 308 -5.79 -13.21 -25.27
N GLY A 309 -6.72 -12.32 -24.91
CA GLY A 309 -7.50 -12.43 -23.68
C GLY A 309 -6.68 -12.26 -22.40
N ALA A 310 -7.33 -12.35 -21.25
CA ALA A 310 -6.65 -12.38 -19.95
C ALA A 310 -6.23 -13.83 -19.64
N PRO A 311 -4.98 -14.11 -19.24
CA PRO A 311 -4.58 -15.48 -18.92
C PRO A 311 -5.41 -16.03 -17.75
N TRP A 312 -5.76 -17.32 -17.81
CA TRP A 312 -6.43 -17.98 -16.68
C TRP A 312 -5.55 -18.05 -15.44
N LEU A 313 -4.23 -18.13 -15.64
CA LEU A 313 -3.21 -18.10 -14.61
C LEU A 313 -2.38 -16.81 -14.77
N ASP A 314 -2.59 -15.84 -13.89
CA ASP A 314 -1.70 -14.67 -13.81
C ASP A 314 -0.53 -14.99 -12.87
N VAL A 315 0.69 -14.63 -13.26
CA VAL A 315 1.90 -15.05 -12.56
C VAL A 315 2.89 -13.92 -12.34
N SER A 316 3.54 -13.92 -11.18
CA SER A 316 4.71 -13.08 -10.92
C SER A 316 5.74 -13.85 -10.10
N ALA A 317 7.01 -13.57 -10.34
CA ALA A 317 8.10 -14.25 -9.65
C ALA A 317 9.19 -13.27 -9.22
N SER A 318 9.81 -13.57 -8.09
CA SER A 318 10.95 -12.83 -7.56
C SER A 318 11.97 -13.75 -6.89
N VAL A 319 13.16 -13.23 -6.67
CA VAL A 319 14.20 -13.88 -5.87
C VAL A 319 14.80 -12.87 -4.89
N ASP A 320 14.84 -13.23 -3.62
CA ASP A 320 15.44 -12.39 -2.60
C ASP A 320 16.98 -12.49 -2.58
N ASP A 321 17.62 -11.62 -1.81
CA ASP A 321 19.08 -11.55 -1.74
C ASP A 321 19.69 -12.78 -1.03
N GLU A 322 18.86 -13.59 -0.37
CA GLU A 322 19.26 -14.87 0.22
C GLU A 322 19.07 -16.05 -0.75
N GLY A 323 18.56 -15.83 -1.96
CA GLY A 323 18.36 -16.89 -2.97
C GLY A 323 17.07 -17.69 -2.80
N TRP A 324 16.10 -17.20 -2.03
CA TRP A 324 14.75 -17.77 -2.04
C TRP A 324 13.96 -17.21 -3.22
N ALA A 325 13.58 -18.11 -4.13
CA ALA A 325 12.66 -17.79 -5.21
C ALA A 325 11.22 -17.90 -4.70
N SER A 326 10.36 -17.00 -5.15
CA SER A 326 8.92 -16.99 -4.88
C SER A 326 8.16 -16.81 -6.19
N LEU A 327 7.22 -17.71 -6.48
CA LEU A 327 6.29 -17.64 -7.61
C LEU A 327 4.87 -17.48 -7.05
N ALA A 328 4.22 -16.35 -7.34
CA ALA A 328 2.81 -16.15 -7.09
C ALA A 328 2.00 -16.49 -8.35
N VAL A 329 0.95 -17.28 -8.19
CA VAL A 329 0.03 -17.68 -9.25
C VAL A 329 -1.40 -17.40 -8.80
N VAL A 330 -2.13 -16.61 -9.58
CA VAL A 330 -3.56 -16.36 -9.40
C VAL A 330 -4.33 -17.13 -10.45
N ASN A 331 -5.16 -18.08 -10.02
CA ASN A 331 -6.12 -18.76 -10.89
C ASN A 331 -7.47 -18.05 -10.78
N ILE A 332 -7.83 -17.33 -11.85
CA ILE A 332 -9.08 -16.55 -11.92
C ILE A 332 -10.29 -17.38 -12.34
N HIS A 333 -10.11 -18.65 -12.71
CA HIS A 333 -11.19 -19.49 -13.19
C HIS A 333 -12.12 -19.87 -12.02
N GLU A 334 -13.43 -19.73 -12.21
CA GLU A 334 -14.41 -19.92 -11.14
C GLU A 334 -14.59 -21.38 -10.72
N THR A 335 -14.54 -22.29 -11.70
CA THR A 335 -14.86 -23.72 -11.50
C THR A 335 -13.69 -24.70 -11.73
N THR A 336 -12.60 -24.29 -12.38
CA THR A 336 -11.54 -25.20 -12.84
C THR A 336 -10.23 -24.97 -12.10
N SER A 337 -9.72 -26.04 -11.50
CA SER A 337 -8.32 -26.11 -11.05
C SER A 337 -7.44 -26.57 -12.20
N PHE A 338 -6.22 -26.03 -12.30
CA PHE A 338 -5.31 -26.35 -13.41
C PHE A 338 -4.11 -27.16 -12.95
N GLU A 339 -4.00 -28.39 -13.46
CA GLU A 339 -2.76 -29.18 -13.40
C GLU A 339 -1.72 -28.56 -14.31
N THR A 340 -0.66 -28.00 -13.72
CA THR A 340 0.29 -27.13 -14.41
C THR A 340 1.71 -27.67 -14.27
N GLU A 341 2.46 -27.70 -15.37
CA GLU A 341 3.89 -27.98 -15.31
C GLU A 341 4.66 -26.72 -14.89
N VAL A 342 5.36 -26.78 -13.76
CA VAL A 342 6.19 -25.66 -13.29
C VAL A 342 7.67 -26.00 -13.51
N LYS A 343 8.35 -25.21 -14.34
CA LYS A 343 9.76 -25.36 -14.70
C LYS A 343 10.62 -24.31 -14.00
N GLY A 344 11.86 -24.68 -13.66
CA GLY A 344 12.79 -23.80 -12.95
C GLY A 344 12.64 -23.81 -11.43
N VAL A 345 11.86 -24.77 -10.92
CA VAL A 345 11.73 -25.06 -9.48
C VAL A 345 12.75 -26.14 -9.11
N GLY A 346 13.33 -26.05 -7.91
CA GLY A 346 14.28 -27.02 -7.40
C GLY A 346 14.08 -27.28 -5.91
N GLY A 347 14.36 -28.51 -5.48
CA GLY A 347 14.26 -28.91 -4.08
C GLY A 347 12.83 -28.99 -3.54
N GLU A 348 12.72 -28.95 -2.22
CA GLU A 348 11.42 -28.88 -1.53
C GLU A 348 10.83 -27.49 -1.65
N VAL A 349 9.53 -27.43 -1.94
CA VAL A 349 8.78 -26.21 -2.20
C VAL A 349 7.78 -26.01 -1.08
N ALA A 350 7.90 -24.89 -0.37
CA ALA A 350 6.85 -24.43 0.53
C ALA A 350 5.70 -23.85 -0.30
N VAL A 351 4.47 -24.21 0.06
CA VAL A 351 3.26 -23.82 -0.68
C VAL A 351 2.33 -23.08 0.27
N TYR A 352 1.92 -21.89 -0.15
CA TYR A 352 0.94 -21.07 0.56
C TYR A 352 -0.26 -20.82 -0.35
N THR A 353 -1.44 -21.29 0.03
CA THR A 353 -2.65 -21.12 -0.77
C THR A 353 -3.68 -20.29 -0.01
N VAL A 354 -4.18 -19.24 -0.65
CA VAL A 354 -5.34 -18.44 -0.22
C VAL A 354 -6.47 -18.73 -1.21
N THR A 355 -7.57 -19.28 -0.72
CA THR A 355 -8.74 -19.64 -1.54
C THR A 355 -10.01 -19.64 -0.69
N GLY A 356 -11.17 -19.65 -1.36
CA GLY A 356 -12.49 -19.66 -0.76
C GLY A 356 -13.46 -20.57 -1.51
N GLU A 357 -14.62 -20.84 -0.92
CA GLU A 357 -15.66 -21.67 -1.55
C GLU A 357 -16.23 -21.02 -2.82
N SER A 358 -16.36 -19.69 -2.82
CA SER A 358 -16.83 -18.87 -3.94
C SER A 358 -16.12 -17.51 -3.96
N ALA A 359 -16.34 -16.72 -5.01
CA ALA A 359 -15.79 -15.36 -5.13
C ALA A 359 -16.41 -14.35 -4.15
N ASP A 360 -17.59 -14.65 -3.60
CA ASP A 360 -18.35 -13.75 -2.72
C ASP A 360 -18.09 -13.97 -1.23
N VAL A 361 -17.22 -14.93 -0.88
CA VAL A 361 -16.94 -15.26 0.52
C VAL A 361 -16.20 -14.12 1.21
N VAL A 362 -16.57 -13.86 2.48
CA VAL A 362 -15.97 -12.81 3.31
C VAL A 362 -15.61 -13.35 4.68
N ASN A 363 -14.57 -12.76 5.28
CA ASN A 363 -14.26 -12.97 6.69
C ASN A 363 -15.15 -12.05 7.54
N THR A 364 -15.64 -12.58 8.66
CA THR A 364 -16.40 -11.80 9.66
C THR A 364 -15.87 -12.09 11.06
N GLU A 365 -16.28 -11.27 12.02
CA GLU A 365 -15.87 -11.43 13.41
C GLU A 365 -16.27 -12.81 13.95
N GLY A 366 -15.28 -13.63 14.33
CA GLY A 366 -15.49 -15.00 14.81
C GLY A 366 -15.64 -16.06 13.71
N ASN A 367 -15.56 -15.68 12.43
CA ASN A 367 -15.65 -16.60 11.30
C ASN A 367 -14.66 -16.21 10.19
N GLU A 368 -13.43 -16.73 10.31
CA GLU A 368 -12.37 -16.54 9.33
C GLU A 368 -12.31 -17.76 8.40
N VAL A 369 -13.01 -17.66 7.26
CA VAL A 369 -13.14 -18.76 6.29
C VAL A 369 -12.10 -18.71 5.17
N VAL A 370 -11.47 -17.54 4.98
CA VAL A 370 -10.33 -17.36 4.09
C VAL A 370 -9.10 -16.99 4.91
N GLY A 371 -8.05 -17.76 4.74
CA GLY A 371 -6.73 -17.60 5.36
C GLY A 371 -5.65 -18.28 4.53
N ILE A 372 -4.41 -18.27 5.02
CA ILE A 372 -3.30 -19.00 4.39
C ILE A 372 -3.38 -20.47 4.80
N LYS A 373 -3.42 -21.36 3.81
CA LYS A 373 -3.21 -22.80 3.99
C LYS A 373 -1.79 -23.16 3.55
N GLU A 374 -1.03 -23.76 4.46
CA GLU A 374 0.35 -24.17 4.21
C GLU A 374 0.43 -25.65 3.86
N SER A 375 1.26 -25.98 2.88
CA SER A 375 1.63 -27.35 2.52
C SER A 375 3.03 -27.36 1.88
N SER A 376 3.48 -28.53 1.44
CA SER A 376 4.71 -28.66 0.67
C SER A 376 4.49 -29.45 -0.62
N TRP A 377 5.37 -29.23 -1.58
CA TRP A 377 5.46 -29.98 -2.82
C TRP A 377 6.93 -30.33 -3.08
N ASP A 378 7.21 -31.52 -3.62
CA ASP A 378 8.58 -32.00 -3.85
C ASP A 378 9.27 -31.39 -5.08
N GLY A 379 8.60 -30.44 -5.74
CA GLY A 379 9.09 -29.78 -6.95
C GLY A 379 9.04 -30.66 -8.20
N LYS A 380 8.44 -31.85 -8.15
CA LYS A 380 8.41 -32.82 -9.26
C LYS A 380 6.99 -33.01 -9.79
N GLY A 381 6.91 -33.22 -11.10
CA GLY A 381 5.64 -33.44 -11.78
C GLY A 381 4.84 -32.14 -11.97
N ARG A 382 3.52 -32.28 -11.98
CA ARG A 382 2.58 -31.16 -12.11
C ARG A 382 2.14 -30.69 -10.74
N PHE A 383 1.86 -29.40 -10.63
CA PHE A 383 1.24 -28.79 -9.47
C PHE A 383 -0.19 -28.36 -9.82
N SER A 384 -1.14 -28.64 -8.94
CA SER A 384 -2.54 -28.26 -9.12
C SER A 384 -2.80 -26.88 -8.53
N PHE A 385 -3.10 -25.89 -9.36
CA PHE A 385 -3.51 -24.55 -8.90
C PHE A 385 -5.04 -24.52 -8.74
N PRO A 386 -5.58 -24.44 -7.51
CA PRO A 386 -7.02 -24.49 -7.29
C PRO A 386 -7.76 -23.35 -8.00
N ARG A 387 -9.00 -23.58 -8.43
CA ARG A 387 -9.92 -22.51 -8.86
C ARG A 387 -10.00 -21.40 -7.81
N LEU A 388 -10.22 -20.15 -8.24
CA LEU A 388 -10.37 -18.97 -7.35
C LEU A 388 -9.30 -18.95 -6.23
N SER A 389 -8.03 -18.98 -6.62
CA SER A 389 -6.95 -19.02 -5.65
C SER A 389 -5.81 -18.10 -6.00
N LEU A 390 -5.12 -17.67 -4.95
CA LEU A 390 -3.74 -17.20 -5.01
C LEU A 390 -2.89 -18.27 -4.34
N THR A 391 -1.92 -18.80 -5.08
CA THR A 391 -0.95 -19.78 -4.56
C THR A 391 0.45 -19.22 -4.72
N MET A 392 1.24 -19.25 -3.65
CA MET A 392 2.65 -18.90 -3.65
C MET A 392 3.50 -20.15 -3.45
N LEU A 393 4.37 -20.43 -4.40
CA LEU A 393 5.40 -21.47 -4.32
C LEU A 393 6.73 -20.80 -3.94
N ARG A 394 7.42 -21.31 -2.91
CA ARG A 394 8.70 -20.76 -2.44
C ARG A 394 9.74 -21.88 -2.28
N TRP A 395 10.92 -21.69 -2.87
CA TRP A 395 12.00 -22.69 -2.84
C TRP A 395 13.38 -22.01 -2.83
N LYS A 396 14.41 -22.78 -2.46
CA LYS A 396 15.80 -22.33 -2.51
C LYS A 396 16.34 -22.51 -3.93
N SER A 397 16.79 -21.43 -4.55
CA SER A 397 17.25 -21.46 -5.95
C SER A 397 18.75 -21.74 -6.12
N TRP A 398 19.57 -21.45 -5.10
CA TRP A 398 21.00 -21.78 -5.04
C TRP A 398 21.51 -21.87 -3.59
#